data_AF-A0A8X7UJV1-F1
#
_entry.id   AF-A0A8X7UJV1-F1
#
_cell.length_a   1.000
_cell.length_b   1.000
_cell.length_c   1.000
_cell.angle_alpha   90.00
_cell.angle_beta   90.00
_cell.angle_gamma   90.00
#
_symmetry.space_group_name_H-M   'P 1'
#
loop_
_entity.id
_entity.type
_entity.pdbx_description
1 polymer ?
#
loop_
_entity_poly.entity_id
_entity_poly.type
_entity_poly.pdbx_seq_one_letter_code
_entity_poly.pdbx_strand_id
1 'polypeptide(L)'
;MRRRSYTPPPRLARAALSANGQSSTSSESVEVGPKCDPLVDAQRRLIGEIFLLLGQMQDMVARRDLLVQQVKSSARWELMKEWLEKRVEHWNPEHEYRRHLFLSRGISHQSGSFSQAATLRSVVRSRFSEEPSF
;
A
#
# COMPACT_ATOMS: atom_id res chain seq x y z
N MET A 1 32.23 29.23 16.30
CA MET A 1 31.07 30.09 15.96
C MET A 1 31.01 30.28 14.46
N ARG A 2 30.03 29.68 13.77
CA ARG A 2 29.95 29.63 12.29
C ARG A 2 29.08 30.81 11.82
N ARG A 3 29.67 31.78 11.11
CA ARG A 3 28.92 32.93 10.53
C ARG A 3 27.94 32.41 9.48
N ARG A 4 26.64 32.65 9.69
CA ARG A 4 25.63 32.51 8.63
C ARG A 4 25.77 33.72 7.72
N SER A 5 26.14 33.49 6.47
CA SER A 5 26.14 34.53 5.44
C SER A 5 24.68 34.93 5.16
N TYR A 6 24.36 36.19 5.45
CA TYR A 6 23.06 36.78 5.14
C TYR A 6 23.08 37.31 3.70
N THR A 7 22.15 36.84 2.87
CA THR A 7 21.92 37.36 1.52
C THR A 7 20.84 38.44 1.60
N PRO A 8 21.14 39.71 1.28
CA PRO A 8 20.13 40.77 1.33
C PRO A 8 19.08 40.58 0.23
N PRO A 9 17.80 40.94 0.48
CA PRO A 9 16.74 40.82 -0.51
C PRO A 9 16.92 41.85 -1.64
N PRO A 10 16.54 41.52 -2.88
CA PRO A 10 16.73 42.38 -4.03
C PRO A 10 15.89 43.67 -3.88
N ARG A 11 16.55 44.82 -3.94
CA ARG A 11 15.90 46.14 -3.92
C ARG A 11 15.25 46.40 -5.28
N LEU A 12 13.95 46.69 -5.28
CA LEU A 12 13.19 47.08 -6.46
C LEU A 12 13.69 48.45 -6.96
N ALA A 13 14.49 48.43 -8.03
CA ALA A 13 14.88 49.63 -8.75
C ALA A 13 13.71 50.13 -9.60
N ARG A 14 13.21 51.32 -9.29
CA ARG A 14 12.17 52.02 -10.05
C ARG A 14 12.74 52.47 -11.39
N ALA A 15 12.39 51.81 -12.49
CA ALA A 15 12.70 52.28 -13.83
C ALA A 15 11.74 53.41 -14.22
N ALA A 16 12.28 54.54 -14.64
CA ALA A 16 11.53 55.65 -15.19
C ALA A 16 11.12 55.34 -16.64
N LEU A 17 9.84 55.57 -16.95
CA LEU A 17 9.24 55.40 -18.26
C LEU A 17 9.84 56.45 -19.22
N SER A 18 10.57 56.03 -20.24
CA SER A 18 10.93 56.90 -21.38
C SER A 18 9.99 56.60 -22.54
N ALA A 19 8.88 57.32 -22.57
CA ALA A 19 8.03 57.39 -23.75
C ALA A 19 8.74 58.25 -24.80
N ASN A 20 9.12 57.65 -25.93
CA ASN A 20 8.97 58.27 -27.24
C ASN A 20 9.24 57.27 -28.37
N GLY A 21 8.16 56.99 -29.09
CA GLY A 21 8.08 56.90 -30.54
C GLY A 21 9.11 56.06 -31.28
N GLN A 22 8.68 54.90 -31.75
CA GLN A 22 8.79 54.55 -33.17
C GLN A 22 7.90 53.35 -33.51
N SER A 23 6.95 53.58 -34.42
CA SER A 23 6.22 52.54 -35.13
C SER A 23 7.19 51.62 -35.85
N SER A 24 7.03 50.31 -35.69
CA SER A 24 7.45 49.33 -36.69
C SER A 24 6.65 48.05 -36.50
N THR A 25 5.82 47.82 -37.51
CA THR A 25 5.33 46.53 -38.01
C THR A 25 4.84 45.54 -36.96
N SER A 26 3.51 45.45 -36.89
CA SER A 26 2.79 44.20 -36.65
C SER A 26 3.57 43.00 -37.19
N SER A 27 4.19 42.24 -36.29
CA SER A 27 4.48 40.84 -36.49
C SER A 27 3.75 40.13 -35.37
N GLU A 28 2.50 39.76 -35.65
CA GLU A 28 1.78 38.76 -34.88
C GLU A 28 2.53 37.44 -35.08
N SER A 29 3.65 37.31 -34.37
CA SER A 29 4.19 36.03 -33.99
C SER A 29 3.14 35.41 -33.09
N VAL A 30 2.15 34.75 -33.69
CA VAL A 30 1.44 33.67 -33.01
C VAL A 30 2.56 32.74 -32.58
N GLU A 31 2.94 32.82 -31.31
CA GLU A 31 3.62 31.73 -30.64
C GLU A 31 2.65 30.55 -30.82
N VAL A 32 2.83 29.80 -31.89
CA VAL A 32 2.25 28.47 -32.03
C VAL A 32 3.01 27.65 -31.01
N GLY A 33 2.58 27.80 -29.75
CA GLY A 33 3.00 26.93 -28.67
C GLY A 33 2.81 25.49 -29.12
N PRO A 34 3.68 24.58 -28.65
CA PRO A 34 3.71 23.20 -29.13
C PRO A 34 2.27 22.67 -29.14
N LYS A 35 1.76 22.38 -30.35
CA LYS A 35 0.40 21.93 -30.55
C LYS A 35 0.29 20.56 -29.87
N CYS A 36 -0.11 20.57 -28.60
CA CYS A 36 -0.29 19.35 -27.84
C CYS A 36 -1.36 18.53 -28.54
N ASP A 37 -0.98 17.38 -29.09
CA ASP A 37 -1.94 16.45 -29.66
C ASP A 37 -2.92 16.03 -28.56
N PRO A 38 -4.23 16.27 -28.70
CA PRO A 38 -5.20 16.02 -27.63
C PRO A 38 -5.19 14.56 -27.15
N LEU A 39 -4.89 13.62 -28.05
CA LEU A 39 -4.75 12.20 -27.73
C LEU A 39 -3.53 11.93 -26.84
N VAL A 40 -2.38 12.57 -27.14
CA VAL A 40 -1.14 12.42 -26.38
C VAL A 40 -1.28 13.05 -24.99
N ASP A 41 -1.98 14.18 -24.89
CA ASP A 41 -2.30 14.81 -23.60
C ASP A 41 -3.25 13.93 -22.77
N ALA A 42 -4.31 13.42 -23.37
CA ALA A 42 -5.25 12.51 -22.70
C ALA A 42 -4.54 11.23 -22.20
N GLN A 43 -3.67 10.65 -23.02
CA GLN A 43 -2.90 9.48 -22.64
C GLN A 43 -1.95 9.79 -21.46
N ARG A 44 -1.26 10.93 -21.49
CA ARG A 44 -0.40 11.37 -20.39
C ARG A 44 -1.19 11.57 -19.09
N ARG A 45 -2.37 12.18 -19.16
CA ARG A 45 -3.26 12.37 -18.00
C ARG A 45 -3.73 11.03 -17.43
N LEU A 46 -4.20 10.12 -18.28
CA LEU A 46 -4.64 8.80 -17.87
C LEU A 46 -3.52 8.01 -17.16
N ILE A 47 -2.31 8.06 -17.71
CA ILE A 47 -1.14 7.43 -17.09
C ILE A 47 -0.89 8.03 -15.69
N GLY A 48 -0.95 9.36 -15.56
CA GLY A 48 -0.81 10.03 -14.27
C GLY A 48 -1.87 9.62 -13.24
N GLU A 49 -3.13 9.50 -13.66
CA GLU A 49 -4.24 9.06 -12.79
C GLU A 49 -4.07 7.62 -12.32
N ILE A 50 -3.65 6.71 -13.21
CA ILE A 50 -3.37 5.32 -12.85
C ILE A 50 -2.26 5.25 -11.80
N PHE A 51 -1.18 6.00 -11.98
CA PHE A 51 -0.11 6.06 -10.99
C PHE A 51 -0.56 6.65 -9.66
N LEU A 52 -1.39 7.68 -9.68
CA LEU A 52 -1.96 8.27 -8.47
C LEU A 52 -2.82 7.25 -7.71
N LEU A 53 -3.69 6.53 -8.43
CA LEU A 53 -4.54 5.49 -7.85
C LEU A 53 -3.71 4.34 -7.25
N LEU A 54 -2.70 3.86 -7.96
CA LEU A 54 -1.79 2.84 -7.43
C LEU A 54 -1.06 3.31 -6.17
N GLY A 55 -0.60 4.56 -6.14
CA GLY A 55 0.02 5.17 -4.97
C GLY A 55 -0.94 5.22 -3.78
N GLN A 56 -2.21 5.60 -4.00
CA GLN A 56 -3.23 5.62 -2.96
C GLN A 56 -3.54 4.21 -2.42
N MET A 57 -3.65 3.22 -3.30
CA MET A 57 -3.86 1.83 -2.88
C MET A 57 -2.69 1.32 -2.04
N GLN A 58 -1.45 1.63 -2.42
CA GLN A 58 -0.27 1.27 -1.64
C GLN A 58 -0.25 1.94 -0.27
N ASP A 59 -0.59 3.23 -0.18
CA ASP A 59 -0.69 3.95 1.10
C ASP A 59 -1.77 3.32 2.01
N MET A 60 -2.93 2.97 1.46
CA MET A 60 -3.98 2.29 2.23
C MET A 60 -3.53 0.93 2.77
N VAL A 61 -2.80 0.15 1.96
CA VAL A 61 -2.23 -1.13 2.39
C VAL A 61 -1.19 -0.91 3.49
N ALA A 62 -0.29 0.05 3.32
CA ALA A 62 0.72 0.39 4.32
C ALA A 62 0.10 0.84 5.65
N ARG A 63 -0.97 1.65 5.60
CA ARG A 63 -1.73 2.06 6.80
C ARG A 63 -2.41 0.88 7.49
N ARG A 64 -3.01 -0.04 6.72
CA ARG A 64 -3.60 -1.26 7.28
C ARG A 64 -2.52 -2.09 7.98
N ASP A 65 -1.39 -2.31 7.34
CA ASP A 65 -0.30 -3.10 7.90
C ASP A 65 0.26 -2.45 9.16
N LEU A 66 0.39 -1.13 9.16
CA LEU A 66 0.77 -0.36 10.35
C LEU A 66 -0.23 -0.56 11.50
N LEU A 67 -1.53 -0.48 11.24
CA LEU A 67 -2.57 -0.74 12.25
C LEU A 67 -2.52 -2.17 12.79
N VAL A 68 -2.31 -3.16 11.91
CA VAL A 68 -2.13 -4.55 12.33
C VAL A 68 -0.90 -4.68 13.24
N GLN A 69 0.22 -4.05 12.88
CA GLN A 69 1.43 -4.05 13.72
C GLN A 69 1.21 -3.33 15.05
N GLN A 70 0.46 -2.23 15.06
CA GLN A 70 0.11 -1.51 16.27
C GLN A 70 -0.72 -2.37 17.21
N VAL A 71 -1.79 -3.01 16.71
CA VAL A 71 -2.66 -3.87 17.53
C VAL A 71 -1.87 -5.03 18.12
N LYS A 72 -1.01 -5.67 17.31
CA LYS A 72 -0.14 -6.76 17.77
C LYS A 72 0.84 -6.30 18.85
N SER A 73 1.50 -5.16 18.64
CA SER A 73 2.43 -4.57 19.60
C SER A 73 1.72 -4.20 20.90
N SER A 74 0.51 -3.63 20.82
CA SER A 74 -0.31 -3.29 21.98
C SER A 74 -0.72 -4.55 22.76
N ALA A 75 -1.20 -5.59 22.08
CA ALA A 75 -1.56 -6.85 22.72
C ALA A 75 -0.35 -7.50 23.40
N ARG A 76 0.83 -7.48 22.75
CA ARG A 76 2.06 -7.99 23.33
C ARG A 76 2.50 -7.18 24.56
N TRP A 77 2.32 -5.86 24.54
CA TRP A 77 2.64 -5.00 25.68
C TRP A 77 1.72 -5.27 26.88
N GLU A 78 0.41 -5.42 26.65
CA GLU A 78 -0.53 -5.79 27.73
C GLU A 78 -0.16 -7.13 28.38
N LEU A 79 0.19 -8.15 27.57
CA LEU A 79 0.65 -9.44 28.08
C LEU A 79 1.97 -9.33 28.88
N MET A 80 2.88 -8.47 28.43
CA MET A 80 4.13 -8.23 29.15
C MET A 80 3.89 -7.56 30.51
N LYS A 81 2.96 -6.61 30.57
CA LYS A 81 2.54 -5.98 31.83
C LYS A 81 1.91 -6.98 32.78
N GLU A 82 0.97 -7.80 32.30
CA GLU A 82 0.33 -8.84 33.12
C GLU A 82 1.38 -9.82 33.66
N TRP A 83 2.35 -10.23 32.84
CA TRP A 83 3.46 -11.07 33.30
C TRP A 83 4.26 -10.41 34.43
N LEU A 84 4.63 -9.13 34.25
CA LEU A 84 5.41 -8.39 35.23
C LEU A 84 4.67 -8.25 36.56
N GLU A 85 3.35 -8.07 36.50
CA GLU A 85 2.47 -7.96 37.66
C GLU A 85 2.25 -9.31 38.35
N LYS A 86 2.09 -10.40 37.60
CA LYS A 86 1.71 -11.71 38.14
C LYS A 86 2.87 -12.67 38.44
N ARG A 87 4.12 -12.35 38.06
CA ARG A 87 5.33 -13.17 38.30
C ARG A 87 5.10 -14.68 38.11
N VAL A 88 4.48 -15.07 36.99
CA VAL A 88 4.19 -16.48 36.70
C VAL A 88 5.49 -17.19 36.30
N GLU A 89 5.91 -18.17 37.08
CA GLU A 89 7.24 -18.81 36.98
C GLU A 89 7.51 -19.61 35.68
N HIS A 90 6.54 -19.74 34.76
CA HIS A 90 6.72 -20.56 33.55
C HIS A 90 6.01 -20.01 32.30
N TRP A 91 6.04 -18.68 32.12
CA TRP A 91 5.32 -18.04 31.02
C TRP A 91 6.02 -18.13 29.65
N ASN A 92 5.32 -18.63 28.61
CA ASN A 92 5.76 -18.55 27.22
C ASN A 92 4.94 -17.48 26.44
N PRO A 93 5.54 -16.31 26.13
CA PRO A 93 4.83 -15.19 25.52
C PRO A 93 4.32 -15.47 24.10
N GLU A 94 4.99 -16.35 23.34
CA GLU A 94 4.61 -16.70 21.97
C GLU A 94 3.31 -17.54 21.94
N HIS A 95 3.17 -18.42 22.94
CA HIS A 95 2.00 -19.27 23.08
C HIS A 95 0.78 -18.46 23.53
N GLU A 96 0.95 -17.55 24.49
CA GLU A 96 -0.18 -16.77 24.99
C GLU A 96 -0.63 -15.68 24.02
N TYR A 97 0.31 -15.07 23.30
CA TYR A 97 -0.03 -14.18 22.20
C TYR A 97 -0.82 -14.91 21.10
N ARG A 98 -0.44 -16.14 20.75
CA ARG A 98 -1.23 -16.98 19.84
C ARG A 98 -2.63 -17.23 20.40
N ARG A 99 -2.78 -17.60 21.68
CA ARG A 99 -4.09 -17.78 22.33
C ARG A 99 -4.94 -16.51 22.27
N HIS A 100 -4.38 -15.34 22.57
CA HIS A 100 -5.08 -14.07 22.51
C HIS A 100 -5.52 -13.70 21.09
N LEU A 101 -4.67 -13.92 20.08
CA LEU A 101 -5.06 -13.74 18.69
C LEU A 101 -6.19 -14.68 18.29
N PHE A 102 -6.18 -15.93 18.75
CA PHE A 102 -7.27 -16.89 18.51
C PHE A 102 -8.59 -16.45 19.16
N LEU A 103 -8.55 -15.96 20.40
CA LEU A 103 -9.73 -15.46 21.12
C LEU A 103 -10.26 -14.15 20.52
N SER A 104 -9.38 -13.27 20.04
CA SER A 104 -9.76 -11.96 19.46
C SER A 104 -10.22 -12.06 18.01
N ARG A 105 -9.87 -13.14 17.29
CA ARG A 105 -10.21 -13.33 15.87
C ARG A 105 -11.63 -13.86 15.64
N GLY A 106 -12.31 -14.37 16.67
CA GLY A 106 -13.63 -14.97 16.55
C GLY A 106 -13.58 -16.28 15.76
N ILE A 107 -13.58 -17.40 16.49
CA ILE A 107 -13.96 -18.77 16.06
C ILE A 107 -13.99 -18.98 14.53
N SER A 108 -12.82 -19.14 13.90
CA SER A 108 -12.73 -19.62 12.52
C SER A 108 -12.26 -21.08 12.50
N HIS A 109 -12.97 -21.94 13.21
CA HIS A 109 -12.96 -23.39 12.99
C HIS A 109 -14.34 -23.96 13.35
N GLN A 110 -15.36 -23.54 12.59
CA GLN A 110 -16.57 -24.34 12.54
C GLN A 110 -16.24 -25.59 11.71
N SER A 111 -15.95 -26.66 12.46
CA SER A 111 -15.94 -28.05 12.06
C SER A 111 -16.83 -28.31 10.83
N GLY A 112 -16.22 -28.51 9.67
CA GLY A 112 -16.85 -29.10 8.50
C GLY A 112 -17.01 -30.60 8.71
N SER A 113 -17.84 -30.98 9.67
CA SER A 113 -18.40 -32.32 9.78
C SER A 113 -19.46 -32.49 8.69
N PHE A 114 -19.03 -32.91 7.50
CA PHE A 114 -19.92 -33.44 6.47
C PHE A 114 -19.89 -34.97 6.50
N SER A 115 -20.95 -35.49 7.13
CA SER A 115 -21.60 -36.79 7.00
C SER A 115 -20.88 -37.92 6.27
N GLN A 116 -20.59 -38.94 7.06
CA GLN A 116 -20.58 -40.34 6.64
C GLN A 116 -21.91 -40.73 5.95
N ALA A 117 -21.79 -41.56 4.91
CA ALA A 117 -22.83 -42.34 4.20
C ALA A 117 -23.51 -41.71 2.97
N ALA A 118 -22.98 -42.06 1.79
CA ALA A 118 -23.78 -42.68 0.72
C ALA A 118 -22.84 -43.52 -0.18
N THR A 119 -22.83 -44.82 0.05
CA THR A 119 -22.31 -45.83 -0.88
C THR A 119 -23.06 -45.71 -2.20
N LEU A 120 -22.40 -45.24 -3.26
CA LEU A 120 -22.84 -45.52 -4.63
C LEU A 120 -21.85 -46.52 -5.25
N ARG A 121 -22.30 -47.77 -5.30
CA ARG A 121 -21.72 -48.81 -6.14
C ARG A 121 -21.69 -48.29 -7.58
N SER A 122 -20.51 -48.18 -8.18
CA SER A 122 -20.38 -48.25 -9.63
C SER A 122 -19.30 -49.26 -9.97
N VAL A 123 -19.78 -50.41 -10.40
CA VAL A 123 -19.04 -51.48 -11.03
C VAL A 123 -18.62 -50.97 -12.42
N VAL A 124 -17.35 -50.65 -12.60
CA VAL A 124 -16.70 -50.76 -13.92
C VAL A 124 -15.36 -51.45 -13.73
N ARG A 125 -15.43 -52.75 -13.95
CA ARG A 125 -14.36 -53.70 -14.22
C ARG A 125 -13.40 -53.13 -15.27
N SER A 126 -12.17 -52.82 -14.88
CA SER A 126 -11.04 -52.82 -15.80
C SER A 126 -10.01 -53.81 -15.26
N ARG A 127 -10.02 -55.01 -15.85
CA ARG A 127 -9.00 -56.03 -15.61
C ARG A 127 -7.81 -55.65 -16.48
N PHE A 128 -6.66 -55.38 -15.87
CA PHE A 128 -5.39 -56.01 -16.26
C PHE A 128 -4.49 -55.95 -15.04
N SER A 129 -4.46 -57.09 -14.34
CA SER A 129 -3.57 -57.37 -13.21
C SER A 129 -2.15 -57.52 -13.73
N GLU A 130 -1.23 -56.97 -12.94
CA GLU A 130 0.15 -57.40 -12.82
C GLU A 130 0.28 -58.92 -12.85
N GLU A 131 1.40 -59.43 -13.37
CA GLU A 131 2.35 -60.12 -12.49
C GLU A 131 3.79 -60.18 -13.08
N PRO A 132 4.82 -60.28 -12.22
CA PRO A 132 6.23 -60.11 -12.55
C PRO A 132 7.03 -61.44 -12.55
N SER A 133 8.35 -61.27 -12.72
CA SER A 133 9.46 -62.16 -12.33
C SER A 133 9.75 -63.41 -13.17
N PHE A 134 10.91 -63.37 -13.83
CA PHE A 134 12.11 -64.11 -13.38
C PHE A 134 13.29 -63.14 -13.29
#